data_AF-A0AAW0TTN8-F1
#
_entry.id   AF-A0AAW0TTN8-F1
#
_cell.length_a   1.000
_cell.length_b   1.000
_cell.length_c   1.000
_cell.angle_alpha   90.00
_cell.angle_beta   90.00
_cell.angle_gamma   90.00
#
_symmetry.space_group_name_H-M   'P 1'
#
loop_
_entity.id
_entity.type
_entity.pdbx_description
1 polymer ?
#
loop_
_entity_poly.entity_id
_entity_poly.type
_entity_poly.pdbx_seq_one_letter_code
_entity_poly.pdbx_strand_id
1 'polypeptide(L)'
;MVRQDDPKMGQGGMCGVTAPGTESLPHMPQPPVGGSANGVAVEMQESLSSLMAGEESVNQEELLSRFRTIISENLLLKETIAQNNLAMRQQLGLFVKWRHQNEQQHQEQRHHVTELSQQVASVQQENATLRAQLACTQLPEEAQPRFKELDNTIILLNRRLEVAERNLRQAQEDKEKLMAQRSRLEGDITLLKCDITTSRSEQERLQLERFELLSTANELRQQLRQSREGASAIARVAESSPIIENAGLLSAADIQKLRDQLRKEQDISATLLQEVHDTRNQVEGLERDAQRAQEAANTQRELCRKLQSQISAAAAVPDTQSKDSVDAMEKKRLKDEAAMLREEVDTLETALEAERKKNSEERSSVVRAHSEVNRLKKEIQDLKERTERDKHNDQYYEVKIKSISEKHDEATAKLMSYEELLATKNDEISRMKKELGQAKATLAERTSESETIAILRAQVEVYQGDFRAEREAREALATDREKLRDELRQLQTRNTQLVDELETYQRRNFNQGPGHGSRGASEERSGLSAVAAAASAAQPLSADSLWEKLSISSDKKEEEKKEEQQLDENLFYCPKCNKSFTQYRPLEEHVNRCLDED
;
A
#
# COMPACT_ATOMS: atom_id res chain seq x y z
N MET A 1 18.94 -45.50 37.65
CA MET A 1 19.90 -44.42 37.32
C MET A 1 19.33 -43.64 36.16
N VAL A 2 18.92 -42.39 36.39
CA VAL A 2 18.48 -41.44 35.37
C VAL A 2 19.12 -40.11 35.75
N ARG A 3 19.75 -39.41 34.80
CA ARG A 3 20.26 -38.05 35.04
C ARG A 3 19.17 -37.04 34.74
N GLN A 4 19.06 -36.03 35.58
CA GLN A 4 18.43 -34.76 35.24
C GLN A 4 19.54 -33.86 34.71
N ASP A 5 19.30 -33.17 33.59
CA ASP A 5 20.18 -32.14 33.06
C ASP A 5 19.40 -30.80 33.09
N ASP A 6 19.85 -29.88 33.95
CA ASP A 6 19.22 -28.55 34.09
C ASP A 6 19.70 -27.59 32.99
N PRO A 7 18.80 -26.82 32.34
CA PRO A 7 19.18 -25.80 31.38
C PRO A 7 19.75 -24.57 32.09
N LYS A 8 21.04 -24.29 31.88
CA LYS A 8 21.68 -23.06 32.38
C LYS A 8 21.18 -21.83 31.62
N MET A 9 20.64 -20.86 32.34
CA MET A 9 20.36 -19.51 31.83
C MET A 9 21.66 -18.84 31.35
N GLY A 10 21.73 -18.52 30.06
CA GLY A 10 22.88 -17.81 29.47
C GLY A 10 22.80 -16.31 29.73
N GLN A 11 23.85 -15.74 30.35
CA GLN A 11 24.03 -14.29 30.42
C GLN A 11 24.71 -13.77 29.14
N GLY A 12 24.09 -12.77 28.50
CA GLY A 12 24.68 -12.01 27.41
C GLY A 12 23.66 -11.00 26.88
N GLY A 13 24.03 -9.77 26.52
CA GLY A 13 25.31 -9.10 26.72
C GLY A 13 25.18 -7.66 26.24
N MET A 14 25.36 -6.67 27.11
CA MET A 14 25.07 -5.27 26.77
C MET A 14 26.17 -4.66 25.90
N CYS A 15 25.93 -4.61 24.59
CA CYS A 15 26.70 -3.78 23.67
C CYS A 15 26.27 -2.32 23.83
N GLY A 16 27.18 -1.46 24.29
CA GLY A 16 26.93 -0.02 24.37
C GLY A 16 26.96 0.63 22.99
N VAL A 17 25.89 1.34 22.63
CA VAL A 17 25.84 2.16 21.41
C VAL A 17 26.32 3.57 21.74
N THR A 18 27.43 3.99 21.13
CA THR A 18 27.92 5.36 21.19
C THR A 18 27.07 6.27 20.30
N ALA A 19 26.59 7.39 20.83
CA ALA A 19 25.77 8.33 20.06
C ALA A 19 26.62 9.08 19.00
N PRO A 20 26.18 9.17 17.73
CA PRO A 20 26.74 10.09 16.77
C PRO A 20 26.32 11.54 17.08
N GLY A 21 27.10 12.51 16.59
CA GLY A 21 26.90 13.93 16.90
C GLY A 21 25.66 14.56 16.25
N THR A 22 25.11 15.58 16.92
CA THR A 22 24.00 16.40 16.42
C THR A 22 24.49 17.41 15.37
N GLU A 23 24.62 16.98 14.11
CA GLU A 23 24.80 17.92 13.00
C GLU A 23 23.51 18.73 12.78
N SER A 24 23.64 20.05 12.72
CA SER A 24 22.50 20.98 12.66
C SER A 24 22.06 21.19 11.21
N LEU A 25 21.08 20.41 10.76
CA LEU A 25 20.43 20.57 9.46
C LEU A 25 19.52 21.83 9.42
N PRO A 26 19.30 22.42 8.23
CA PRO A 26 18.93 23.83 8.13
C PRO A 26 17.49 24.14 8.52
N HIS A 27 17.30 25.38 8.99
CA HIS A 27 16.00 25.96 9.30
C HIS A 27 15.14 26.09 8.02
N MET A 28 14.17 25.20 7.86
CA MET A 28 13.13 25.33 6.84
C MET A 28 12.33 26.62 7.07
N PRO A 29 12.16 27.49 6.06
CA PRO A 29 11.37 28.70 6.19
C PRO A 29 9.91 28.35 6.45
N GLN A 30 9.32 28.90 7.52
CA GLN A 30 7.90 28.73 7.77
C GLN A 30 7.07 29.43 6.68
N PRO A 31 5.93 28.84 6.23
CA PRO A 31 5.02 29.55 5.33
C PRO A 31 4.48 30.81 6.03
N PRO A 32 4.30 31.94 5.31
CA PRO A 32 3.94 33.22 5.92
C PRO A 32 2.49 33.24 6.44
N VAL A 33 2.30 32.88 7.70
CA VAL A 33 1.01 32.92 8.41
C VAL A 33 0.60 34.37 8.68
N GLY A 34 -0.04 35.00 7.70
CA GLY A 34 -0.54 36.38 7.81
C GLY A 34 -0.58 37.18 6.50
N GLY A 35 -0.15 36.62 5.37
CA GLY A 35 -0.23 37.30 4.07
C GLY A 35 -1.67 37.59 3.65
N SER A 36 -2.10 38.85 3.71
CA SER A 36 -3.39 39.29 3.15
C SER A 36 -3.41 39.05 1.64
N ALA A 37 -4.50 38.48 1.12
CA ALA A 37 -4.62 38.06 -0.28
C ALA A 37 -4.36 39.17 -1.31
N ASN A 38 -4.51 40.44 -0.91
CA ASN A 38 -4.20 41.60 -1.74
C ASN A 38 -2.70 41.70 -2.09
N GLY A 39 -1.77 41.19 -1.27
CA GLY A 39 -0.33 41.30 -1.51
C GLY A 39 0.11 40.54 -2.78
N VAL A 40 -0.30 39.28 -2.87
CA VAL A 40 0.01 38.41 -4.03
C VAL A 40 -0.59 38.96 -5.32
N ALA A 41 -1.76 39.60 -5.25
CA ALA A 41 -2.38 40.25 -6.40
C ALA A 41 -1.54 41.45 -6.91
N VAL A 42 -0.94 42.24 -6.02
CA VAL A 42 -0.09 43.38 -6.38
C VAL A 42 1.24 42.91 -7.00
N GLU A 43 1.94 41.96 -6.38
CA GLU A 43 3.20 41.43 -6.92
C GLU A 43 3.02 40.79 -8.31
N MET A 44 1.91 40.08 -8.53
CA MET A 44 1.58 39.52 -9.84
C MET A 44 1.21 40.60 -10.87
N GLN A 45 0.58 41.70 -10.43
CA GLN A 45 0.24 42.84 -11.30
C GLN A 45 1.47 43.67 -11.69
N GLU A 46 2.44 43.87 -10.78
CA GLU A 46 3.73 44.48 -11.11
C GLU A 46 4.55 43.59 -12.05
N SER A 47 4.59 42.28 -11.80
CA SER A 47 5.26 41.31 -12.67
C SER A 47 4.70 41.30 -14.10
N LEU A 48 3.36 41.31 -14.25
CA LEU A 48 2.69 41.44 -15.54
C LEU A 48 2.98 42.79 -16.21
N SER A 49 3.02 43.88 -15.44
CA SER A 49 3.32 45.22 -15.97
C SER A 49 4.76 45.32 -16.48
N SER A 50 5.71 44.69 -15.80
CA SER A 50 7.11 44.62 -16.23
C SER A 50 7.30 43.79 -17.51
N LEU A 51 6.57 42.67 -17.65
CA LEU A 51 6.58 41.85 -18.87
C LEU A 51 5.98 42.60 -20.08
N MET A 52 4.90 43.36 -19.87
CA MET A 52 4.23 44.13 -20.93
C MET A 52 5.02 45.36 -21.42
N ALA A 53 6.10 45.75 -20.73
CA ALA A 53 6.91 46.93 -21.07
C ALA A 53 8.16 46.63 -21.92
N GLY A 54 8.45 45.36 -22.23
CA GLY A 54 9.77 44.93 -22.68
C GLY A 54 10.00 44.74 -24.19
N GLU A 55 8.98 44.39 -24.98
CA GLU A 55 9.18 43.91 -26.36
C GLU A 55 8.22 44.54 -27.39
N GLU A 56 8.78 45.00 -28.51
CA GLU A 56 8.00 45.47 -29.65
C GLU A 56 7.38 44.29 -30.42
N SER A 57 6.05 44.34 -30.62
CA SER A 57 5.28 43.48 -31.54
C SER A 57 5.06 42.00 -31.18
N VAL A 58 5.17 41.60 -29.90
CA VAL A 58 4.56 40.32 -29.45
C VAL A 58 3.05 40.36 -29.74
N ASN A 59 2.55 39.43 -30.57
CA ASN A 59 1.16 39.44 -30.99
C ASN A 59 0.22 39.19 -29.79
N GLN A 60 -0.60 40.20 -29.47
CA GLN A 60 -1.55 40.18 -28.36
C GLN A 60 -2.50 38.96 -28.42
N GLU A 61 -2.87 38.50 -29.62
CA GLU A 61 -3.73 37.33 -29.80
C GLU A 61 -3.02 36.02 -29.38
N GLU A 62 -1.72 35.89 -29.65
CA GLU A 62 -0.95 34.72 -29.22
C GLU A 62 -0.75 34.71 -27.70
N LEU A 63 -0.47 35.88 -27.10
CA LEU A 63 -0.36 36.02 -25.65
C LEU A 63 -1.69 35.66 -24.96
N LEU A 64 -2.83 36.13 -25.49
CA LEU A 64 -4.17 35.76 -25.01
C LEU A 64 -4.46 34.26 -25.20
N SER A 65 -3.97 33.64 -26.29
CA SER A 65 -4.09 32.20 -26.50
C SER A 65 -3.29 31.43 -25.44
N ARG A 66 -2.02 31.79 -25.21
CA ARG A 66 -1.16 31.17 -24.17
C ARG A 66 -1.77 31.32 -22.78
N PHE A 67 -2.34 32.48 -22.42
CA PHE A 67 -3.06 32.64 -21.16
C PHE A 67 -4.29 31.75 -21.04
N ARG A 68 -5.09 31.56 -22.10
CA ARG A 68 -6.23 30.63 -22.10
C ARG A 68 -5.75 29.19 -21.86
N THR A 69 -4.68 28.76 -22.51
CA THR A 69 -4.07 27.43 -22.29
C THR A 69 -3.64 27.26 -20.84
N ILE A 70 -2.83 28.18 -20.29
CA ILE A 70 -2.34 28.12 -18.89
C ILE A 70 -3.50 28.11 -17.89
N ILE A 71 -4.58 28.87 -18.13
CA ILE A 71 -5.79 28.86 -17.29
C ILE A 71 -6.51 27.50 -17.38
N SER A 72 -6.65 26.91 -18.58
CA SER A 72 -7.27 25.60 -18.75
C SER A 72 -6.47 24.46 -18.09
N GLU A 73 -5.14 24.50 -18.20
CA GLU A 73 -4.23 23.57 -17.52
C GLU A 73 -4.32 23.73 -15.99
N ASN A 74 -4.38 24.96 -15.48
CA ASN A 74 -4.57 25.22 -14.05
C ASN A 74 -5.92 24.71 -13.53
N LEU A 75 -6.98 24.78 -14.32
CA LEU A 75 -8.28 24.20 -13.96
C LEU A 75 -8.23 22.68 -13.95
N LEU A 76 -7.66 22.05 -14.98
CA LEU A 76 -7.52 20.58 -15.07
C LEU A 76 -6.60 20.03 -13.96
N LEU A 77 -5.52 20.73 -13.61
CA LEU A 77 -4.66 20.37 -12.48
C LEU A 77 -5.42 20.49 -11.14
N LYS A 78 -6.20 21.56 -10.92
CA LYS A 78 -7.04 21.71 -9.72
C LYS A 78 -8.10 20.60 -9.62
N GLU A 79 -8.73 20.23 -10.72
CA GLU A 79 -9.68 19.12 -10.75
C GLU A 79 -8.99 17.78 -10.46
N THR A 80 -7.86 17.50 -11.10
CA THR A 80 -7.06 16.28 -10.87
C THR A 80 -6.63 16.16 -9.40
N ILE A 81 -6.20 17.27 -8.78
CA ILE A 81 -5.86 17.33 -7.35
C ILE A 81 -7.12 17.11 -6.48
N ALA A 82 -8.28 17.64 -6.84
CA ALA A 82 -9.52 17.41 -6.11
C ALA A 82 -9.97 15.94 -6.19
N GLN A 83 -9.92 15.33 -7.38
CA GLN A 83 -10.22 13.91 -7.59
C GLN A 83 -9.23 13.01 -6.82
N ASN A 84 -7.93 13.33 -6.82
CA ASN A 84 -6.91 12.59 -6.07
C ASN A 84 -7.16 12.67 -4.54
N ASN A 85 -7.45 13.87 -4.01
CA ASN A 85 -7.81 14.07 -2.61
C ASN A 85 -9.08 13.29 -2.22
N LEU A 86 -10.08 13.20 -3.10
CA LEU A 86 -11.28 12.39 -2.88
C LEU A 86 -10.94 10.90 -2.82
N ALA A 87 -10.13 10.40 -3.77
CA ALA A 87 -9.67 9.00 -3.78
C ALA A 87 -8.85 8.66 -2.53
N MET A 88 -7.95 9.53 -2.09
CA MET A 88 -7.21 9.37 -0.83
C MET A 88 -8.14 9.26 0.39
N ARG A 89 -9.18 10.11 0.47
CA ARG A 89 -10.19 10.04 1.55
C ARG A 89 -10.97 8.71 1.52
N GLN A 90 -11.32 8.22 0.34
CA GLN A 90 -11.98 6.91 0.19
C GLN A 90 -11.07 5.76 0.65
N GLN A 91 -9.79 5.75 0.26
CA GLN A 91 -8.81 4.74 0.68
C GLN A 91 -8.57 4.76 2.20
N LEU A 92 -8.47 5.95 2.81
CA LEU A 92 -8.40 6.08 4.27
C LEU A 92 -9.67 5.55 4.95
N GLY A 93 -10.85 5.77 4.38
CA GLY A 93 -12.10 5.20 4.85
C GLY A 93 -12.14 3.66 4.81
N LEU A 94 -11.61 3.06 3.74
CA LEU A 94 -11.45 1.60 3.64
C LEU A 94 -10.46 1.05 4.67
N PHE A 95 -9.32 1.72 4.87
CA PHE A 95 -8.31 1.32 5.86
C PHE A 95 -8.85 1.38 7.30
N VAL A 96 -9.64 2.41 7.64
CA VAL A 96 -10.30 2.51 8.96
C VAL A 96 -11.32 1.40 9.15
N LYS A 97 -12.14 1.07 8.14
CA LYS A 97 -13.08 -0.06 8.20
C LYS A 97 -12.36 -1.40 8.41
N TRP A 98 -11.31 -1.67 7.63
CA TRP A 98 -10.51 -2.90 7.76
C TRP A 98 -9.85 -3.01 9.14
N ARG A 99 -9.28 -1.91 9.66
CA ARG A 99 -8.70 -1.89 11.01
C ARG A 99 -9.74 -2.21 12.09
N HIS A 100 -10.95 -1.66 11.97
CA HIS A 100 -12.03 -1.93 12.92
C HIS A 100 -12.49 -3.40 12.87
N GLN A 101 -12.63 -3.98 11.67
CA GLN A 101 -12.96 -5.40 11.49
C GLN A 101 -11.88 -6.32 12.09
N ASN A 102 -10.60 -5.99 11.91
CA ASN A 102 -9.49 -6.78 12.46
C ASN A 102 -9.43 -6.70 14.00
N GLU A 103 -9.68 -5.53 14.57
CA GLU A 103 -9.81 -5.35 16.03
C GLU A 103 -11.01 -6.15 16.59
N GLN A 104 -12.18 -6.09 15.93
CA GLN A 104 -13.34 -6.91 16.30
C GLN A 104 -13.01 -8.41 16.25
N GLN A 105 -12.38 -8.89 15.17
CA GLN A 105 -12.00 -10.30 15.03
C GLN A 105 -11.04 -10.76 16.14
N HIS A 106 -10.09 -9.91 16.55
CA HIS A 106 -9.22 -10.19 17.70
C HIS A 106 -9.96 -10.19 19.05
N GLN A 107 -10.99 -9.36 19.23
CA GLN A 107 -11.84 -9.38 20.42
C GLN A 107 -12.70 -10.66 20.48
N GLU A 108 -13.31 -11.07 19.36
CA GLU A 108 -14.04 -12.34 19.23
C GLU A 108 -13.15 -13.55 19.53
N GLN A 109 -11.93 -13.59 18.98
CA GLN A 109 -10.93 -14.62 19.27
C GLN A 109 -10.56 -14.67 20.76
N ARG A 110 -10.33 -13.51 21.40
CA ARG A 110 -10.04 -13.43 22.85
C ARG A 110 -11.20 -13.92 23.71
N HIS A 111 -12.44 -13.58 23.35
CA HIS A 111 -13.63 -14.11 24.02
C HIS A 111 -13.72 -15.63 23.90
N HIS A 112 -13.55 -16.19 22.69
CA HIS A 112 -13.63 -17.64 22.50
C HIS A 112 -12.51 -18.42 23.22
N VAL A 113 -11.28 -17.89 23.24
CA VAL A 113 -10.19 -18.48 24.04
C VAL A 113 -10.49 -18.43 25.55
N THR A 114 -11.12 -17.35 26.02
CA THR A 114 -11.54 -17.21 27.43
C THR A 114 -12.65 -18.21 27.77
N GLU A 115 -13.64 -18.37 26.90
CA GLU A 115 -14.74 -19.33 27.04
C GLU A 115 -14.21 -20.78 27.10
N LEU A 116 -13.38 -21.19 26.15
CA LEU A 116 -12.75 -22.51 26.14
C LEU A 116 -11.91 -22.76 27.40
N SER A 117 -11.23 -21.73 27.90
CA SER A 117 -10.46 -21.82 29.16
C SER A 117 -11.36 -22.06 30.38
N GLN A 118 -12.55 -21.43 30.43
CA GLN A 118 -13.55 -21.68 31.47
C GLN A 118 -14.17 -23.08 31.36
N GLN A 119 -14.47 -23.56 30.14
CA GLN A 119 -14.96 -24.92 29.92
C GLN A 119 -13.94 -25.98 30.39
N VAL A 120 -12.64 -25.80 30.06
CA VAL A 120 -11.56 -26.68 30.53
C VAL A 120 -11.44 -26.66 32.07
N ALA A 121 -11.51 -25.48 32.70
CA ALA A 121 -11.48 -25.37 34.16
C ALA A 121 -12.67 -26.10 34.83
N SER A 122 -13.87 -25.96 34.28
CA SER A 122 -15.08 -26.66 34.75
C SER A 122 -14.92 -28.19 34.68
N VAL A 123 -14.45 -28.72 33.55
CA VAL A 123 -14.21 -30.17 33.37
C VAL A 123 -13.11 -30.68 34.31
N GLN A 124 -12.08 -29.87 34.59
CA GLN A 124 -11.05 -30.21 35.59
C GLN A 124 -11.63 -30.27 37.02
N GLN A 125 -12.51 -29.32 37.38
CA GLN A 125 -13.18 -29.31 38.68
C GLN A 125 -14.15 -30.50 38.85
N GLU A 126 -14.90 -30.85 37.81
CA GLU A 126 -15.75 -32.04 37.80
C GLU A 126 -14.92 -33.32 37.97
N ASN A 127 -13.82 -33.46 37.22
CA ASN A 127 -12.90 -34.60 37.37
C ASN A 127 -12.28 -34.69 38.77
N ALA A 128 -11.94 -33.57 39.40
CA ALA A 128 -11.47 -33.54 40.80
C ALA A 128 -12.57 -34.01 41.77
N THR A 129 -13.81 -33.56 41.56
CA THR A 129 -14.97 -33.93 42.38
C THR A 129 -15.30 -35.42 42.27
N LEU A 130 -15.33 -35.96 41.06
CA LEU A 130 -15.57 -37.40 40.81
C LEU A 130 -14.47 -38.28 41.43
N ARG A 131 -13.19 -37.86 41.34
CA ARG A 131 -12.07 -38.56 42.00
C ARG A 131 -12.21 -38.56 43.52
N ALA A 132 -12.65 -37.46 44.13
CA ALA A 132 -12.92 -37.40 45.56
C ALA A 132 -14.09 -38.31 45.98
N GLN A 133 -15.19 -38.33 45.22
CA GLN A 133 -16.33 -39.23 45.48
C GLN A 133 -15.93 -40.70 45.38
N LEU A 134 -15.11 -41.07 44.39
CA LEU A 134 -14.58 -42.44 44.26
C LEU A 134 -13.68 -42.81 45.45
N ALA A 135 -12.83 -41.89 45.93
CA ALA A 135 -11.95 -42.13 47.08
C ALA A 135 -12.70 -42.32 48.41
N CYS A 136 -13.87 -41.70 48.59
CA CYS A 136 -14.71 -41.88 49.78
C CYS A 136 -15.60 -43.14 49.73
N THR A 137 -15.82 -43.73 48.55
CA THR A 137 -16.76 -44.84 48.37
C THR A 137 -16.08 -46.18 48.62
N GLN A 138 -16.09 -46.65 49.88
CA GLN A 138 -15.57 -48.00 50.21
C GLN A 138 -16.42 -49.08 49.53
N LEU A 139 -15.82 -49.82 48.61
CA LEU A 139 -16.49 -50.79 47.75
C LEU A 139 -16.62 -52.17 48.42
N PRO A 140 -17.81 -52.79 48.44
CA PRO A 140 -17.98 -54.17 48.90
C PRO A 140 -17.20 -55.17 48.05
N GLU A 141 -16.65 -56.18 48.71
CA GLU A 141 -15.67 -57.12 48.13
C GLU A 141 -16.26 -58.03 47.02
N GLU A 142 -17.60 -58.19 46.99
CA GLU A 142 -18.34 -59.00 46.00
C GLU A 142 -18.31 -58.42 44.56
N ALA A 143 -17.83 -57.18 44.37
CA ALA A 143 -17.84 -56.50 43.08
C ALA A 143 -16.74 -56.95 42.09
N GLN A 144 -15.79 -57.81 42.50
CA GLN A 144 -14.63 -58.24 41.69
C GLN A 144 -14.90 -58.68 40.24
N PRO A 145 -15.97 -59.44 39.88
CA PRO A 145 -16.20 -59.81 38.47
C PRO A 145 -16.54 -58.59 37.60
N ARG A 146 -17.31 -57.62 38.11
CA ARG A 146 -17.64 -56.39 37.39
C ARG A 146 -16.42 -55.49 37.19
N PHE A 147 -15.47 -55.49 38.12
CA PHE A 147 -14.21 -54.77 37.92
C PHE A 147 -13.42 -55.31 36.73
N LYS A 148 -13.39 -56.63 36.51
CA LYS A 148 -12.73 -57.22 35.33
C LYS A 148 -13.42 -56.84 34.01
N GLU A 149 -14.75 -56.73 34.00
CA GLU A 149 -15.50 -56.22 32.83
C GLU A 149 -15.21 -54.73 32.59
N LEU A 150 -15.09 -53.94 33.65
CA LEU A 150 -14.72 -52.53 33.58
C LEU A 150 -13.28 -52.34 33.09
N ASP A 151 -12.31 -53.12 33.59
CA ASP A 151 -10.91 -53.10 33.16
C ASP A 151 -10.78 -53.46 31.67
N ASN A 152 -11.48 -54.51 31.21
CA ASN A 152 -11.55 -54.86 29.79
C ASN A 152 -12.15 -53.72 28.95
N THR A 153 -13.15 -53.01 29.48
CA THR A 153 -13.76 -51.85 28.82
C THR A 153 -12.79 -50.65 28.77
N ILE A 154 -12.04 -50.40 29.85
CA ILE A 154 -11.00 -49.36 29.92
C ILE A 154 -9.87 -49.67 28.94
N ILE A 155 -9.40 -50.91 28.84
CA ILE A 155 -8.39 -51.34 27.86
C ILE A 155 -8.90 -51.14 26.42
N LEU A 156 -10.17 -51.45 26.14
CA LEU A 156 -10.78 -51.22 24.83
C LEU A 156 -10.92 -49.72 24.50
N LEU A 157 -11.34 -48.90 25.48
CA LEU A 157 -11.46 -47.45 25.32
C LEU A 157 -10.09 -46.80 25.12
N ASN A 158 -9.06 -47.19 25.88
CA ASN A 158 -7.69 -46.71 25.71
C ASN A 158 -7.16 -47.05 24.30
N ARG A 159 -7.36 -48.28 23.81
CA ARG A 159 -6.99 -48.65 22.43
C ARG A 159 -7.72 -47.79 21.38
N ARG A 160 -9.00 -47.47 21.59
CA ARG A 160 -9.76 -46.57 20.69
C ARG A 160 -9.25 -45.13 20.78
N LEU A 161 -8.87 -44.65 21.96
CA LEU A 161 -8.29 -43.34 22.18
C LEU A 161 -6.92 -43.22 21.49
N GLU A 162 -6.02 -44.20 21.66
CA GLU A 162 -4.73 -44.22 20.95
C GLU A 162 -4.91 -44.19 19.42
N VAL A 163 -5.91 -44.89 18.87
CA VAL A 163 -6.22 -44.85 17.43
C VAL A 163 -6.75 -43.46 17.02
N ALA A 164 -7.63 -42.86 17.82
CA ALA A 164 -8.09 -41.49 17.59
C ALA A 164 -6.94 -40.46 17.65
N GLU A 165 -5.99 -40.61 18.59
CA GLU A 165 -4.80 -39.77 18.67
C GLU A 165 -3.88 -39.93 17.45
N ARG A 166 -3.63 -41.17 16.99
CA ARG A 166 -2.84 -41.41 15.77
C ARG A 166 -3.50 -40.76 14.55
N ASN A 167 -4.82 -40.91 14.42
CA ASN A 167 -5.60 -40.29 13.35
C ASN A 167 -5.57 -38.74 13.43
N LEU A 168 -5.63 -38.17 14.64
CA LEU A 168 -5.53 -36.73 14.87
C LEU A 168 -4.14 -36.19 14.48
N ARG A 169 -3.06 -36.88 14.87
CA ARG A 169 -1.69 -36.53 14.46
C ARG A 169 -1.53 -36.61 12.94
N GLN A 170 -2.04 -37.66 12.30
CA GLN A 170 -2.01 -37.77 10.83
C GLN A 170 -2.77 -36.62 10.15
N ALA A 171 -3.96 -36.26 10.65
CA ALA A 171 -4.73 -35.13 10.15
C ALA A 171 -4.06 -33.76 10.39
N GLN A 172 -3.26 -33.63 11.46
CA GLN A 172 -2.43 -32.45 11.71
C GLN A 172 -1.27 -32.35 10.70
N GLU A 173 -0.53 -33.45 10.49
CA GLU A 173 0.51 -33.50 9.45
C GLU A 173 -0.04 -33.20 8.06
N ASP A 174 -1.21 -33.76 7.72
CA ASP A 174 -1.80 -33.60 6.39
C ASP A 174 -2.37 -32.19 6.20
N LYS A 175 -2.89 -31.57 7.27
CA LYS A 175 -3.17 -30.12 7.30
C LYS A 175 -1.91 -29.30 7.06
N GLU A 176 -0.78 -29.62 7.69
CA GLU A 176 0.49 -28.91 7.49
C GLU A 176 1.04 -29.07 6.07
N LYS A 177 0.98 -30.28 5.50
CA LYS A 177 1.30 -30.55 4.08
C LYS A 177 0.42 -29.71 3.15
N LEU A 178 -0.89 -29.63 3.40
CA LEU A 178 -1.82 -28.81 2.61
C LEU A 178 -1.61 -27.31 2.79
N MET A 179 -1.26 -26.82 3.99
CA MET A 179 -0.89 -25.41 4.20
C MET A 179 0.41 -25.07 3.45
N ALA A 180 1.42 -25.92 3.51
CA ALA A 180 2.67 -25.73 2.76
C ALA A 180 2.45 -25.78 1.24
N GLN A 181 1.57 -26.66 0.74
CA GLN A 181 1.17 -26.69 -0.67
C GLN A 181 0.42 -25.41 -1.07
N ARG A 182 -0.51 -24.94 -0.23
CA ARG A 182 -1.23 -23.68 -0.45
C ARG A 182 -0.26 -22.50 -0.55
N SER A 183 0.68 -22.36 0.38
CA SER A 183 1.64 -21.24 0.36
C SER A 183 2.55 -21.26 -0.87
N ARG A 184 2.90 -22.44 -1.41
CA ARG A 184 3.59 -22.55 -2.70
C ARG A 184 2.73 -22.03 -3.86
N LEU A 185 1.49 -22.49 -3.96
CA LEU A 185 0.56 -22.05 -5.00
C LEU A 185 0.22 -20.55 -4.91
N GLU A 186 0.16 -19.98 -3.71
CA GLU A 186 0.02 -18.53 -3.50
C GLU A 186 1.26 -17.75 -3.98
N GLY A 187 2.46 -18.33 -3.83
CA GLY A 187 3.69 -17.85 -4.46
C GLY A 187 3.65 -17.91 -5.99
N ASP A 188 3.30 -19.06 -6.55
CA ASP A 188 3.19 -19.27 -8.02
C ASP A 188 2.16 -18.30 -8.64
N ILE A 189 1.01 -18.10 -8.00
CA ILE A 189 -0.01 -17.12 -8.40
C ILE A 189 0.54 -15.68 -8.35
N THR A 190 1.43 -15.38 -7.41
CA THR A 190 2.06 -14.04 -7.28
C THR A 190 3.09 -13.82 -8.38
N LEU A 191 3.92 -14.81 -8.70
CA LEU A 191 4.85 -14.77 -9.84
C LEU A 191 4.11 -14.60 -11.17
N LEU A 192 3.06 -15.39 -11.42
CA LEU A 192 2.24 -15.28 -12.63
C LEU A 192 1.56 -13.91 -12.78
N LYS A 193 1.19 -13.25 -11.68
CA LYS A 193 0.69 -11.86 -11.71
C LYS A 193 1.78 -10.87 -12.13
N CYS A 194 3.01 -11.03 -11.65
CA CYS A 194 4.15 -10.21 -12.06
C CYS A 194 4.52 -10.43 -13.54
N ASP A 195 4.46 -11.66 -14.04
CA ASP A 195 4.69 -11.97 -15.45
C ASP A 195 3.61 -11.33 -16.34
N ILE A 196 2.33 -11.37 -15.92
CA ILE A 196 1.21 -10.74 -16.63
C ILE A 196 1.34 -9.21 -16.64
N THR A 197 1.71 -8.56 -15.53
CA THR A 197 1.88 -7.10 -15.51
C THR A 197 3.10 -6.66 -16.31
N THR A 198 4.19 -7.43 -16.29
CA THR A 198 5.38 -7.19 -17.13
C THR A 198 5.02 -7.31 -18.61
N SER A 199 4.41 -8.43 -19.03
CA SER A 199 3.96 -8.68 -20.40
C SER A 199 3.01 -7.58 -20.91
N ARG A 200 2.13 -7.07 -20.05
CA ARG A 200 1.25 -5.95 -20.36
C ARG A 200 2.01 -4.65 -20.57
N SER A 201 2.98 -4.31 -19.72
CA SER A 201 3.80 -3.10 -19.89
C SER A 201 4.67 -3.16 -21.15
N GLU A 202 5.17 -4.34 -21.51
CA GLU A 202 5.87 -4.58 -22.79
C GLU A 202 4.92 -4.41 -23.99
N GLN A 203 3.69 -4.93 -23.90
CA GLN A 203 2.67 -4.74 -24.93
C GLN A 203 2.28 -3.27 -25.11
N GLU A 204 2.12 -2.51 -24.02
CA GLU A 204 1.84 -1.08 -24.05
C GLU A 204 3.04 -0.29 -24.63
N ARG A 205 4.29 -0.64 -24.27
CA ARG A 205 5.51 -0.08 -24.86
C ARG A 205 5.62 -0.34 -26.36
N LEU A 206 5.33 -1.56 -26.81
CA LEU A 206 5.34 -1.94 -28.23
C LEU A 206 4.22 -1.27 -29.04
N GLN A 207 3.09 -0.92 -28.41
CA GLN A 207 2.04 -0.12 -29.06
C GLN A 207 2.48 1.33 -29.30
N LEU A 208 3.19 1.94 -28.35
CA LEU A 208 3.79 3.27 -28.51
C LEU A 208 4.87 3.27 -29.60
N GLU A 209 5.81 2.33 -29.55
CA GLU A 209 6.87 2.16 -30.56
C GLU A 209 6.27 1.97 -31.98
N ARG A 210 5.21 1.17 -32.10
CA ARG A 210 4.45 1.00 -33.35
C ARG A 210 3.75 2.30 -33.80
N PHE A 211 3.27 3.13 -32.89
CA PHE A 211 2.64 4.41 -33.23
C PHE A 211 3.68 5.43 -33.73
N GLU A 212 4.84 5.50 -33.09
CA GLU A 212 5.97 6.35 -33.52
C GLU A 212 6.51 5.94 -34.89
N LEU A 213 6.68 4.64 -35.14
CA LEU A 213 7.07 4.10 -36.46
C LEU A 213 6.01 4.35 -37.53
N LEU A 214 4.71 4.35 -37.20
CA LEU A 214 3.65 4.73 -38.14
C LEU A 214 3.61 6.24 -38.41
N SER A 215 3.90 7.07 -37.41
CA SER A 215 3.98 8.52 -37.54
C SER A 215 5.14 8.93 -38.46
N THR A 216 6.36 8.47 -38.15
CA THR A 216 7.57 8.72 -38.94
C THR A 216 7.46 8.16 -40.37
N ALA A 217 6.90 6.96 -40.56
CA ALA A 217 6.64 6.43 -41.90
C ALA A 217 5.63 7.26 -42.71
N ASN A 218 4.67 7.93 -42.06
CA ASN A 218 3.74 8.84 -42.73
C ASN A 218 4.39 10.20 -43.03
N GLU A 219 5.24 10.71 -42.14
CA GLU A 219 6.02 11.93 -42.40
C GLU A 219 6.99 11.74 -43.57
N LEU A 220 7.76 10.65 -43.61
CA LEU A 220 8.63 10.32 -44.76
C LEU A 220 7.83 10.20 -46.07
N ARG A 221 6.62 9.63 -46.05
CA ARG A 221 5.70 9.61 -47.20
C ARG A 221 5.15 10.99 -47.58
N GLN A 222 5.18 11.97 -46.68
CA GLN A 222 4.82 13.37 -46.95
C GLN A 222 6.01 14.14 -47.53
N GLN A 223 7.19 14.02 -46.91
CA GLN A 223 8.45 14.59 -47.40
C GLN A 223 8.80 14.08 -48.81
N LEU A 224 8.59 12.79 -49.11
CA LEU A 224 8.76 12.22 -50.45
C LEU A 224 7.74 12.76 -51.47
N ARG A 225 6.50 13.06 -51.05
CA ARG A 225 5.49 13.70 -51.91
C ARG A 225 5.87 15.14 -52.23
N GLN A 226 6.20 15.93 -51.21
CA GLN A 226 6.68 17.31 -51.35
C GLN A 226 7.93 17.39 -52.22
N SER A 227 8.88 16.46 -52.06
CA SER A 227 10.10 16.37 -52.88
C SER A 227 9.78 16.06 -54.35
N ARG A 228 8.83 15.15 -54.61
CA ARG A 228 8.39 14.80 -55.97
C ARG A 228 7.60 15.93 -56.63
N GLU A 229 6.77 16.64 -55.88
CA GLU A 229 6.00 17.80 -56.33
C GLU A 229 6.94 18.99 -56.63
N GLY A 230 7.91 19.26 -55.76
CA GLY A 230 8.96 20.26 -55.98
C GLY A 230 9.83 19.94 -57.20
N ALA A 231 10.29 18.70 -57.35
CA ALA A 231 11.04 18.27 -58.54
C ALA A 231 10.21 18.40 -59.84
N SER A 232 8.92 18.07 -59.79
CA SER A 232 7.98 18.25 -60.92
C SER A 232 7.75 19.74 -61.27
N ALA A 233 7.67 20.62 -60.26
CA ALA A 233 7.58 22.06 -60.46
C ALA A 233 8.87 22.63 -61.07
N ILE A 234 10.04 22.23 -60.56
CA ILE A 234 11.35 22.64 -61.11
C ILE A 234 11.51 22.17 -62.57
N ALA A 235 11.13 20.93 -62.88
CA ALA A 235 11.16 20.42 -64.26
C ALA A 235 10.28 21.26 -65.20
N ARG A 236 9.05 21.58 -64.80
CA ARG A 236 8.15 22.44 -65.58
C ARG A 236 8.69 23.86 -65.78
N VAL A 237 9.35 24.44 -64.78
CA VAL A 237 9.98 25.77 -64.90
C VAL A 237 11.19 25.72 -65.85
N ALA A 238 12.00 24.66 -65.78
CA ALA A 238 13.13 24.44 -66.69
C ALA A 238 12.67 24.22 -68.15
N GLU A 239 11.55 23.51 -68.36
CA GLU A 239 10.95 23.31 -69.69
C GLU A 239 10.27 24.57 -70.27
N SER A 240 9.93 25.55 -69.44
CA SER A 240 9.15 26.74 -69.86
C SER A 240 9.92 28.08 -69.87
N SER A 241 11.16 28.12 -69.35
CA SER A 241 12.01 29.32 -69.36
C SER A 241 13.37 29.06 -70.03
N PRO A 242 13.55 29.38 -71.34
CA PRO A 242 14.80 29.17 -72.06
C PRO A 242 15.92 30.18 -71.72
N ILE A 243 15.75 30.96 -70.65
CA ILE A 243 16.68 32.00 -70.20
C ILE A 243 16.74 31.97 -68.66
N ILE A 244 17.92 31.67 -68.11
CA ILE A 244 18.55 32.17 -66.87
C ILE A 244 19.79 31.29 -66.64
N GLU A 245 20.98 31.86 -66.87
CA GLU A 245 22.26 31.13 -66.80
C GLU A 245 23.00 31.35 -65.46
N ASN A 246 22.32 31.97 -64.48
CA ASN A 246 23.01 32.74 -63.43
C ASN A 246 22.34 32.65 -62.03
N ALA A 247 22.08 31.44 -61.55
CA ALA A 247 21.43 31.17 -60.25
C ALA A 247 22.33 30.34 -59.29
N GLY A 248 23.52 30.86 -58.97
CA GLY A 248 24.51 30.18 -58.13
C GLY A 248 24.21 30.24 -56.62
N LEU A 249 23.20 29.48 -56.14
CA LEU A 249 22.76 29.48 -54.73
C LEU A 249 23.04 28.18 -53.95
N LEU A 250 23.71 27.19 -54.54
CA LEU A 250 24.33 26.07 -53.81
C LEU A 250 25.83 26.08 -54.11
N SER A 251 26.66 26.01 -53.07
CA SER A 251 28.10 25.94 -53.30
C SER A 251 28.47 24.61 -53.97
N ALA A 252 29.51 24.62 -54.80
CA ALA A 252 30.00 23.39 -55.43
C ALA A 252 30.40 22.32 -54.39
N ALA A 253 30.80 22.74 -53.18
CA ALA A 253 31.12 21.83 -52.08
C ALA A 253 29.87 21.15 -51.50
N ASP A 254 28.72 21.82 -51.44
CA ASP A 254 27.48 21.23 -50.90
C ASP A 254 26.80 20.31 -51.91
N ILE A 255 26.85 20.66 -53.19
CA ILE A 255 26.50 19.75 -54.30
C ILE A 255 27.40 18.51 -54.26
N GLN A 256 28.69 18.66 -53.94
CA GLN A 256 29.61 17.52 -53.82
C GLN A 256 29.31 16.66 -52.59
N LYS A 257 29.07 17.25 -51.40
CA LYS A 257 28.63 16.50 -50.21
C LYS A 257 27.37 15.67 -50.49
N LEU A 258 26.37 16.24 -51.16
CA LEU A 258 25.15 15.52 -51.53
C LEU A 258 25.41 14.36 -52.50
N ARG A 259 26.35 14.50 -53.45
CA ARG A 259 26.80 13.40 -54.31
C ARG A 259 27.53 12.30 -53.53
N ASP A 260 28.41 12.68 -52.61
CA ASP A 260 29.19 11.73 -51.81
C ASP A 260 28.30 10.99 -50.78
N GLN A 261 27.25 11.65 -50.29
CA GLN A 261 26.22 11.04 -49.45
C GLN A 261 25.32 10.11 -50.27
N LEU A 262 24.87 10.51 -51.46
CA LEU A 262 24.11 9.66 -52.37
C LEU A 262 24.89 8.41 -52.81
N ARG A 263 26.22 8.52 -52.99
CA ARG A 263 27.09 7.36 -53.24
C ARG A 263 27.08 6.38 -52.07
N LYS A 264 27.22 6.85 -50.83
CA LYS A 264 27.18 5.98 -49.64
C LYS A 264 25.83 5.25 -49.50
N GLU A 265 24.72 5.93 -49.77
CA GLU A 265 23.39 5.30 -49.81
C GLU A 265 23.30 4.23 -50.92
N GLN A 266 23.89 4.49 -52.09
CA GLN A 266 23.97 3.51 -53.19
C GLN A 266 24.84 2.30 -52.82
N ASP A 267 25.99 2.52 -52.17
CA ASP A 267 26.89 1.45 -51.70
C ASP A 267 26.20 0.58 -50.63
N ILE A 268 25.55 1.20 -49.64
CA ILE A 268 24.79 0.51 -48.58
C ILE A 268 23.63 -0.30 -49.19
N SER A 269 22.86 0.30 -50.12
CA SER A 269 21.79 -0.40 -50.82
C SER A 269 22.30 -1.56 -51.67
N ALA A 270 23.52 -1.48 -52.21
CA ALA A 270 24.13 -2.58 -52.95
C ALA A 270 24.50 -3.76 -52.02
N THR A 271 25.06 -3.49 -50.83
CA THR A 271 25.32 -4.54 -49.83
C THR A 271 24.04 -5.23 -49.35
N LEU A 272 22.97 -4.48 -49.05
CA LEU A 272 21.70 -5.08 -48.63
C LEU A 272 21.05 -5.94 -49.74
N LEU A 273 21.17 -5.53 -51.00
CA LEU A 273 20.70 -6.35 -52.14
C LEU A 273 21.53 -7.63 -52.32
N GLN A 274 22.84 -7.59 -52.03
CA GLN A 274 23.70 -8.77 -52.05
C GLN A 274 23.33 -9.77 -50.94
N GLU A 275 23.11 -9.30 -49.70
CA GLU A 275 22.68 -10.17 -48.59
C GLU A 275 21.33 -10.86 -48.86
N VAL A 276 20.37 -10.15 -49.48
CA VAL A 276 19.09 -10.71 -49.94
C VAL A 276 19.28 -11.73 -51.07
N HIS A 277 20.30 -11.55 -51.93
CA HIS A 277 20.61 -12.54 -52.96
C HIS A 277 21.27 -13.80 -52.38
N ASP A 278 22.22 -13.66 -51.46
CA ASP A 278 22.94 -14.79 -50.87
C ASP A 278 22.06 -15.64 -49.95
N THR A 279 21.19 -15.01 -49.15
CA THR A 279 20.17 -15.73 -48.35
C THR A 279 19.18 -16.49 -49.24
N ARG A 280 18.77 -15.92 -50.38
CA ARG A 280 17.97 -16.62 -51.39
C ARG A 280 18.73 -17.83 -51.97
N ASN A 281 19.99 -17.65 -52.36
CA ASN A 281 20.82 -18.73 -52.91
C ASN A 281 20.98 -19.90 -51.91
N GLN A 282 21.02 -19.61 -50.61
CA GLN A 282 21.05 -20.59 -49.53
C GLN A 282 19.73 -21.39 -49.43
N VAL A 283 18.58 -20.71 -49.53
CA VAL A 283 17.25 -21.38 -49.53
C VAL A 283 17.10 -22.30 -50.74
N GLU A 284 17.41 -21.82 -51.95
CA GLU A 284 17.37 -22.65 -53.17
C GLU A 284 18.36 -23.84 -53.10
N GLY A 285 19.42 -23.73 -52.30
CA GLY A 285 20.32 -24.85 -51.97
C GLY A 285 19.65 -25.94 -51.13
N LEU A 286 19.00 -25.55 -50.03
CA LEU A 286 18.30 -26.46 -49.12
C LEU A 286 17.13 -27.19 -49.79
N GLU A 287 16.42 -26.53 -50.72
CA GLU A 287 15.36 -27.15 -51.51
C GLU A 287 15.89 -28.29 -52.40
N ARG A 288 17.06 -28.10 -53.04
CA ARG A 288 17.72 -29.12 -53.86
C ARG A 288 18.20 -30.31 -53.01
N ASP A 289 18.62 -30.07 -51.77
CA ASP A 289 19.00 -31.15 -50.84
C ASP A 289 17.80 -31.95 -50.35
N ALA A 290 16.68 -31.28 -50.04
CA ALA A 290 15.42 -31.95 -49.70
C ALA A 290 14.89 -32.83 -50.85
N GLN A 291 14.98 -32.38 -52.11
CA GLN A 291 14.62 -33.17 -53.27
C GLN A 291 15.51 -34.43 -53.41
N ARG A 292 16.84 -34.28 -53.32
CA ARG A 292 17.78 -35.43 -53.39
C ARG A 292 17.55 -36.46 -52.29
N ALA A 293 17.22 -36.02 -51.07
CA ALA A 293 16.87 -36.91 -49.97
C ALA A 293 15.57 -37.71 -50.25
N GLN A 294 14.56 -37.07 -50.84
CA GLN A 294 13.29 -37.71 -51.19
C GLN A 294 13.45 -38.73 -52.33
N GLU A 295 14.30 -38.46 -53.34
CA GLU A 295 14.62 -39.40 -54.41
C GLU A 295 15.33 -40.66 -53.87
N ALA A 296 16.35 -40.49 -53.02
CA ALA A 296 17.05 -41.60 -52.37
C ALA A 296 16.09 -42.47 -51.53
N ALA A 297 15.19 -41.84 -50.77
CA ALA A 297 14.17 -42.53 -50.00
C ALA A 297 13.17 -43.31 -50.88
N ASN A 298 12.91 -42.87 -52.10
CA ASN A 298 12.08 -43.60 -53.07
C ASN A 298 12.81 -44.84 -53.61
N THR A 299 14.07 -44.71 -54.05
CA THR A 299 14.84 -45.83 -54.63
C THR A 299 15.03 -46.97 -53.62
N GLN A 300 15.26 -46.65 -52.35
CA GLN A 300 15.46 -47.65 -51.30
C GLN A 300 14.20 -48.49 -51.04
N ARG A 301 12.99 -47.89 -51.12
CA ARG A 301 11.72 -48.63 -51.02
C ARG A 301 11.51 -49.62 -52.17
N GLU A 302 12.00 -49.30 -53.38
CA GLU A 302 11.89 -50.20 -54.53
C GLU A 302 12.87 -51.38 -54.44
N LEU A 303 14.09 -51.16 -53.92
CA LEU A 303 15.06 -52.22 -53.69
C LEU A 303 14.51 -53.30 -52.74
N CYS A 304 13.85 -52.89 -51.65
CA CYS A 304 13.20 -53.79 -50.70
C CYS A 304 12.15 -54.70 -51.37
N ARG A 305 11.34 -54.17 -52.29
CA ARG A 305 10.35 -54.98 -53.05
C ARG A 305 11.04 -56.05 -53.92
N LYS A 306 12.14 -55.70 -54.58
CA LYS A 306 12.89 -56.63 -55.46
C LYS A 306 13.48 -57.79 -54.68
N LEU A 307 14.15 -57.52 -53.56
CA LEU A 307 14.71 -58.56 -52.69
C LEU A 307 13.62 -59.48 -52.13
N GLN A 308 12.47 -58.92 -51.72
CA GLN A 308 11.37 -59.72 -51.18
C GLN A 308 10.75 -60.66 -52.22
N SER A 309 10.73 -60.29 -53.51
CA SER A 309 10.30 -61.19 -54.60
C SER A 309 11.31 -62.29 -54.94
N GLN A 310 12.61 -62.03 -54.81
CA GLN A 310 13.66 -63.02 -55.10
C GLN A 310 13.69 -64.14 -54.05
N ILE A 311 13.49 -63.81 -52.77
CA ILE A 311 13.45 -64.78 -51.67
C ILE A 311 12.30 -65.79 -51.86
N SER A 312 11.16 -65.36 -52.42
CA SER A 312 10.03 -66.24 -52.75
C SER A 312 10.29 -67.21 -53.91
N ALA A 313 11.31 -66.98 -54.74
CA ALA A 313 11.58 -67.79 -55.94
C ALA A 313 12.63 -68.89 -55.72
N ALA A 314 13.53 -68.75 -54.74
CA ALA A 314 14.70 -69.62 -54.58
C ALA A 314 14.45 -70.95 -53.82
N ALA A 315 13.19 -71.29 -53.52
CA ALA A 315 12.83 -72.35 -52.58
C ALA A 315 12.51 -73.73 -53.23
N ALA A 316 13.03 -74.03 -54.42
CA ALA A 316 12.68 -75.25 -55.16
C ALA A 316 13.86 -75.90 -55.92
N VAL A 317 13.76 -77.22 -56.11
CA VAL A 317 14.62 -78.16 -56.90
C VAL A 317 15.95 -78.62 -56.24
N PRO A 318 16.11 -79.95 -56.02
CA PRO A 318 17.39 -80.65 -55.81
C PRO A 318 17.78 -81.57 -57.00
N ASP A 319 19.06 -81.99 -57.11
CA ASP A 319 19.48 -83.07 -58.03
C ASP A 319 20.77 -83.82 -57.56
N THR A 320 21.32 -84.74 -58.39
CA THR A 320 21.99 -86.00 -57.98
C THR A 320 23.30 -86.36 -58.72
N GLN A 321 23.76 -87.64 -58.67
CA GLN A 321 25.17 -88.09 -58.79
C GLN A 321 25.58 -88.77 -60.14
N SER A 322 26.89 -88.96 -60.39
CA SER A 322 27.49 -89.75 -61.50
C SER A 322 28.84 -90.43 -61.12
N LYS A 323 29.41 -91.34 -61.95
CA LYS A 323 30.49 -92.31 -61.57
C LYS A 323 31.23 -93.00 -62.76
N ASP A 324 32.30 -93.76 -62.46
CA ASP A 324 32.90 -94.92 -63.20
C ASP A 324 33.78 -94.67 -64.47
N SER A 325 34.67 -95.56 -65.00
CA SER A 325 35.51 -96.70 -64.50
C SER A 325 36.29 -97.34 -65.72
N VAL A 326 37.33 -98.22 -65.67
CA VAL A 326 38.45 -98.57 -64.73
C VAL A 326 39.45 -99.55 -65.43
N ASP A 327 40.79 -99.37 -65.32
CA ASP A 327 41.81 -100.26 -65.95
C ASP A 327 42.44 -101.35 -65.03
N ALA A 328 41.85 -102.54 -64.95
CA ALA A 328 42.38 -103.78 -64.35
C ALA A 328 43.38 -103.74 -63.16
N MET A 329 44.64 -104.23 -63.32
CA MET A 329 45.39 -104.91 -62.23
C MET A 329 46.79 -104.36 -61.86
N GLU A 330 47.55 -103.72 -62.75
CA GLU A 330 48.69 -102.89 -62.28
C GLU A 330 48.13 -101.63 -61.61
N LYS A 331 47.15 -100.99 -62.24
CA LYS A 331 46.09 -100.23 -61.54
C LYS A 331 45.07 -101.18 -60.87
N LYS A 332 45.56 -102.20 -60.15
CA LYS A 332 45.06 -102.58 -58.82
C LYS A 332 46.09 -102.13 -57.78
N ARG A 333 47.38 -102.50 -57.87
CA ARG A 333 48.37 -101.97 -56.90
C ARG A 333 48.47 -100.44 -56.96
N LEU A 334 48.57 -99.83 -58.14
CA LEU A 334 48.45 -98.39 -58.36
C LEU A 334 47.00 -97.86 -58.19
N LYS A 335 46.00 -98.73 -58.03
CA LYS A 335 44.64 -98.33 -57.63
C LYS A 335 44.53 -98.19 -56.12
N ASP A 336 45.18 -99.10 -55.40
CA ASP A 336 45.19 -99.27 -53.95
C ASP A 336 46.18 -98.26 -53.34
N GLU A 337 47.38 -98.14 -53.91
CA GLU A 337 48.39 -97.11 -53.62
C GLU A 337 47.85 -95.71 -53.93
N ALA A 338 47.28 -95.50 -55.12
CA ALA A 338 46.57 -94.26 -55.41
C ALA A 338 45.17 -94.19 -54.77
N ALA A 339 44.68 -95.21 -54.06
CA ALA A 339 43.48 -95.12 -53.22
C ALA A 339 43.85 -94.61 -51.85
N MET A 340 44.95 -95.08 -51.25
CA MET A 340 45.50 -94.46 -50.05
C MET A 340 45.95 -93.02 -50.33
N LEU A 341 46.58 -92.72 -51.47
CA LEU A 341 46.90 -91.34 -51.83
C LEU A 341 45.64 -90.52 -52.22
N ARG A 342 44.57 -91.15 -52.72
CA ARG A 342 43.27 -90.47 -52.85
C ARG A 342 42.62 -90.22 -51.50
N GLU A 343 42.68 -91.15 -50.56
CA GLU A 343 42.15 -91.02 -49.20
C GLU A 343 42.96 -90.00 -48.38
N GLU A 344 44.28 -89.93 -48.58
CA GLU A 344 45.15 -88.89 -48.04
C GLU A 344 44.88 -87.51 -48.69
N VAL A 345 44.64 -87.46 -50.00
CA VAL A 345 44.19 -86.23 -50.67
C VAL A 345 42.77 -85.84 -50.22
N ASP A 346 41.82 -86.76 -50.11
CA ASP A 346 40.44 -86.52 -49.66
C ASP A 346 40.42 -86.06 -48.20
N THR A 347 41.28 -86.61 -47.33
CA THR A 347 41.43 -86.16 -45.93
C THR A 347 42.17 -84.83 -45.81
N LEU A 348 43.16 -84.55 -46.66
CA LEU A 348 43.82 -83.23 -46.73
C LEU A 348 42.91 -82.16 -47.35
N GLU A 349 42.08 -82.51 -48.34
CA GLU A 349 41.10 -81.61 -48.97
C GLU A 349 39.94 -81.32 -48.02
N THR A 350 39.41 -82.33 -47.31
CA THR A 350 38.39 -82.11 -46.28
C THR A 350 38.94 -81.34 -45.07
N ALA A 351 40.20 -81.55 -44.67
CA ALA A 351 40.86 -80.73 -43.66
C ALA A 351 41.11 -79.29 -44.13
N LEU A 352 41.53 -79.11 -45.38
CA LEU A 352 41.72 -77.79 -46.00
C LEU A 352 40.39 -77.04 -46.14
N GLU A 353 39.30 -77.73 -46.49
CA GLU A 353 37.97 -77.14 -46.60
C GLU A 353 37.36 -76.86 -45.22
N ALA A 354 37.65 -77.69 -44.21
CA ALA A 354 37.32 -77.40 -42.82
C ALA A 354 38.06 -76.15 -42.30
N GLU A 355 39.35 -75.99 -42.59
CA GLU A 355 40.10 -74.78 -42.23
C GLU A 355 39.70 -73.56 -43.07
N ARG A 356 39.35 -73.71 -44.36
CA ARG A 356 38.74 -72.62 -45.16
C ARG A 356 37.41 -72.16 -44.56
N LYS A 357 36.54 -73.10 -44.18
CA LYS A 357 35.27 -72.83 -43.50
C LYS A 357 35.50 -72.13 -42.17
N LYS A 358 36.38 -72.66 -41.32
CA LYS A 358 36.77 -72.05 -40.03
C LYS A 358 37.34 -70.64 -40.19
N ASN A 359 38.24 -70.42 -41.15
CA ASN A 359 38.78 -69.10 -41.48
C ASN A 359 37.69 -68.13 -41.99
N SER A 360 36.69 -68.63 -42.74
CA SER A 360 35.51 -67.85 -43.13
C SER A 360 34.60 -67.49 -41.94
N GLU A 361 34.39 -68.42 -41.01
CA GLU A 361 33.64 -68.21 -39.77
C GLU A 361 34.36 -67.23 -38.83
N GLU A 362 35.69 -67.35 -38.69
CA GLU A 362 36.56 -66.43 -37.96
C GLU A 362 36.52 -65.02 -38.55
N ARG A 363 36.68 -64.87 -39.88
CA ARG A 363 36.50 -63.57 -40.58
C ARG A 363 35.11 -62.98 -40.34
N SER A 364 34.07 -63.81 -40.42
CA SER A 364 32.69 -63.39 -40.16
C SER A 364 32.46 -63.04 -38.68
N SER A 365 33.24 -63.60 -37.76
CA SER A 365 33.27 -63.22 -36.34
C SER A 365 33.97 -61.86 -36.15
N VAL A 366 35.15 -61.66 -36.77
CA VAL A 366 35.90 -60.39 -36.73
C VAL A 366 35.10 -59.24 -37.34
N VAL A 367 34.40 -59.46 -38.46
CA VAL A 367 33.54 -58.43 -39.07
C VAL A 367 32.38 -58.05 -38.14
N ARG A 368 31.73 -59.03 -37.49
CA ARG A 368 30.69 -58.76 -36.48
C ARG A 368 31.27 -57.98 -35.29
N ALA A 369 32.38 -58.42 -34.72
CA ALA A 369 33.04 -57.74 -33.61
C ALA A 369 33.46 -56.30 -33.97
N HIS A 370 33.96 -56.06 -35.19
CA HIS A 370 34.31 -54.71 -35.64
C HIS A 370 33.07 -53.83 -35.84
N SER A 371 31.96 -54.38 -36.36
CA SER A 371 30.69 -53.65 -36.46
C SER A 371 30.14 -53.26 -35.08
N GLU A 372 30.29 -54.13 -34.07
CA GLU A 372 29.86 -53.89 -32.69
C GLU A 372 30.74 -52.85 -31.98
N VAL A 373 32.07 -52.91 -32.16
CA VAL A 373 32.98 -51.87 -31.68
C VAL A 373 32.66 -50.50 -32.29
N ASN A 374 32.31 -50.45 -33.58
CA ASN A 374 31.90 -49.20 -34.23
C ASN A 374 30.52 -48.70 -33.73
N ARG A 375 29.57 -49.59 -33.42
CA ARG A 375 28.29 -49.26 -32.77
C ARG A 375 28.53 -48.63 -31.39
N LEU A 376 29.27 -49.32 -30.52
CA LEU A 376 29.60 -48.84 -29.17
C LEU A 376 30.39 -47.53 -29.19
N LYS A 377 31.33 -47.37 -30.13
CA LYS A 377 32.07 -46.11 -30.31
C LYS A 377 31.15 -44.95 -30.68
N LYS A 378 30.14 -45.18 -31.53
CA LYS A 378 29.12 -44.16 -31.82
C LYS A 378 28.28 -43.86 -30.57
N GLU A 379 27.80 -44.88 -29.86
CA GLU A 379 26.97 -44.68 -28.65
C GLU A 379 27.71 -43.91 -27.55
N ILE A 380 29.02 -44.12 -27.37
CA ILE A 380 29.87 -43.33 -26.46
C ILE A 380 29.95 -41.86 -26.91
N GLN A 381 30.04 -41.58 -28.22
CA GLN A 381 30.04 -40.23 -28.77
C GLN A 381 28.66 -39.56 -28.61
N ASP A 382 27.57 -40.25 -28.99
CA ASP A 382 26.19 -39.79 -28.85
C ASP A 382 25.83 -39.51 -27.37
N LEU A 383 26.38 -40.28 -26.42
CA LEU A 383 26.25 -40.04 -24.98
C LEU A 383 27.05 -38.81 -24.51
N LYS A 384 28.31 -38.68 -24.94
CA LYS A 384 29.14 -37.51 -24.63
C LYS A 384 28.49 -36.22 -25.12
N GLU A 385 27.95 -36.22 -26.34
CA GLU A 385 27.22 -35.09 -26.92
C GLU A 385 25.87 -34.81 -26.25
N ARG A 386 25.27 -35.77 -25.52
CA ARG A 386 24.15 -35.48 -24.61
C ARG A 386 24.67 -34.78 -23.36
N THR A 387 25.64 -35.38 -22.66
CA THR A 387 26.19 -34.83 -21.41
C THR A 387 26.75 -33.41 -21.55
N GLU A 388 27.38 -33.04 -22.66
CA GLU A 388 27.80 -31.63 -22.88
C GLU A 388 26.63 -30.67 -23.14
N ARG A 389 25.53 -31.13 -23.76
CA ARG A 389 24.29 -30.33 -23.87
C ARG A 389 23.57 -30.21 -22.54
N ASP A 390 23.53 -31.29 -21.76
CA ASP A 390 22.91 -31.31 -20.43
C ASP A 390 23.65 -30.32 -19.50
N LYS A 391 24.99 -30.35 -19.46
CA LYS A 391 25.81 -29.35 -18.75
C LYS A 391 25.53 -27.90 -19.17
N HIS A 392 25.34 -27.64 -20.46
CA HIS A 392 25.06 -26.28 -20.94
C HIS A 392 23.66 -25.81 -20.53
N ASN A 393 22.69 -26.73 -20.51
CA ASN A 393 21.35 -26.50 -19.99
C ASN A 393 21.36 -26.24 -18.47
N ASP A 394 22.13 -27.02 -17.71
CA ASP A 394 22.34 -26.83 -16.27
C ASP A 394 22.97 -25.46 -15.97
N GLN A 395 24.01 -25.07 -16.71
CA GLN A 395 24.63 -23.73 -16.60
C GLN A 395 23.64 -22.61 -16.88
N TYR A 396 22.79 -22.75 -17.90
CA TYR A 396 21.74 -21.78 -18.20
C TYR A 396 20.72 -21.65 -17.05
N TYR A 397 20.28 -22.77 -16.46
CA TYR A 397 19.42 -22.74 -15.28
C TYR A 397 20.13 -22.18 -14.04
N GLU A 398 21.40 -22.48 -13.82
CA GLU A 398 22.19 -21.93 -12.70
C GLU A 398 22.29 -20.41 -12.79
N VAL A 399 22.61 -19.86 -13.97
CA VAL A 399 22.64 -18.41 -14.23
C VAL A 399 21.24 -17.79 -14.07
N LYS A 400 20.19 -18.46 -14.55
CA LYS A 400 18.81 -17.98 -14.40
C LYS A 400 18.36 -17.95 -12.94
N ILE A 401 18.70 -18.98 -12.15
CA ILE A 401 18.42 -19.04 -10.71
C ILE A 401 19.16 -17.92 -9.97
N LYS A 402 20.44 -17.70 -10.28
CA LYS A 402 21.23 -16.59 -9.70
C LYS A 402 20.61 -15.23 -9.99
N SER A 403 20.25 -14.95 -11.24
CA SER A 403 19.60 -13.69 -11.63
C SER A 403 18.22 -13.49 -11.00
N ILE A 404 17.48 -14.57 -10.71
CA ILE A 404 16.22 -14.51 -9.96
C ILE A 404 16.47 -14.25 -8.47
N SER A 405 17.50 -14.85 -7.87
CA SER A 405 17.91 -14.57 -6.48
C SER A 405 18.31 -13.10 -6.31
N GLU A 406 19.19 -12.59 -7.18
CA GLU A 406 19.64 -11.18 -7.14
C GLU A 406 18.46 -10.19 -7.17
N LYS A 407 17.43 -10.46 -7.99
CA LYS A 407 16.20 -9.66 -8.05
C LYS A 407 15.33 -9.81 -6.79
N HIS A 408 15.26 -11.01 -6.21
CA HIS A 408 14.56 -11.24 -4.95
C HIS A 408 15.25 -10.51 -3.79
N ASP A 409 16.57 -10.52 -3.75
CA ASP A 409 17.37 -9.86 -2.71
C ASP A 409 17.31 -8.34 -2.86
N GLU A 410 17.32 -7.81 -4.09
CA GLU A 410 17.06 -6.38 -4.37
C GLU A 410 15.64 -5.96 -3.94
N ALA A 411 14.62 -6.78 -4.22
CA ALA A 411 13.25 -6.52 -3.79
C ALA A 411 13.11 -6.56 -2.26
N THR A 412 13.79 -7.50 -1.60
CA THR A 412 13.83 -7.64 -0.13
C THR A 412 14.46 -6.41 0.52
N ALA A 413 15.61 -5.94 -0.01
CA ALA A 413 16.27 -4.73 0.47
C ALA A 413 15.39 -3.47 0.31
N LYS A 414 14.66 -3.35 -0.82
CA LYS A 414 13.70 -2.25 -1.04
C LYS A 414 12.53 -2.30 -0.05
N LEU A 415 11.99 -3.49 0.24
CA LEU A 415 10.92 -3.66 1.24
C LEU A 415 11.38 -3.22 2.62
N MET A 416 12.53 -3.70 3.09
CA MET A 416 13.08 -3.31 4.41
C MET A 416 13.32 -1.79 4.51
N SER A 417 13.81 -1.15 3.44
CA SER A 417 13.99 0.31 3.41
C SER A 417 12.66 1.08 3.48
N TYR A 418 11.60 0.59 2.83
CA TYR A 418 10.27 1.19 2.97
C TYR A 418 9.64 0.93 4.36
N GLU A 419 9.88 -0.21 4.99
CA GLU A 419 9.44 -0.50 6.36
C GLU A 419 10.12 0.44 7.38
N GLU A 420 11.42 0.67 7.26
CA GLU A 420 12.16 1.63 8.11
C GLU A 420 11.67 3.08 7.90
N LEU A 421 11.42 3.48 6.65
CA LEU A 421 10.85 4.79 6.33
C LEU A 421 9.43 4.96 6.90
N LEU A 422 8.59 3.92 6.84
CA LEU A 422 7.26 3.91 7.43
C LEU A 422 7.30 3.95 8.96
N ALA A 423 8.23 3.25 9.60
CA ALA A 423 8.44 3.35 11.05
C ALA A 423 8.81 4.79 11.45
N THR A 424 9.82 5.36 10.79
CA THR A 424 10.27 6.74 10.99
C THR A 424 9.13 7.76 10.83
N LYS A 425 8.25 7.57 9.83
CA LYS A 425 7.08 8.44 9.61
C LYS A 425 5.97 8.22 10.63
N ASN A 426 5.78 7.02 11.17
CA ASN A 426 4.85 6.77 12.26
C ASN A 426 5.32 7.42 13.57
N ASP A 427 6.63 7.44 13.85
CA ASP A 427 7.20 8.15 14.99
C ASP A 427 7.06 9.67 14.85
N GLU A 428 7.31 10.22 13.66
CA GLU A 428 7.06 11.63 13.37
C GLU A 428 5.57 12.01 13.56
N ILE A 429 4.64 11.20 13.04
CA ILE A 429 3.19 11.39 13.26
C ILE A 429 2.84 11.33 14.75
N SER A 430 3.51 10.46 15.52
CA SER A 430 3.29 10.31 16.96
C SER A 430 3.83 11.51 17.75
N ARG A 431 4.99 12.06 17.35
CA ARG A 431 5.53 13.32 17.88
C ARG A 431 4.56 14.48 17.61
N MET A 432 4.14 14.67 16.35
CA MET A 432 3.20 15.74 15.97
C MET A 432 1.86 15.65 16.71
N LYS A 433 1.35 14.44 16.98
CA LYS A 433 0.15 14.23 17.80
C LYS A 433 0.34 14.66 19.26
N LYS A 434 1.51 14.39 19.85
CA LYS A 434 1.85 14.81 21.22
C LYS A 434 1.94 16.33 21.31
N GLU A 435 2.63 16.96 20.36
CA GLU A 435 2.77 18.43 20.26
C GLU A 435 1.40 19.10 20.08
N LEU A 436 0.53 18.56 19.21
CA LEU A 436 -0.84 19.03 19.03
C LEU A 436 -1.69 18.89 20.31
N GLY A 437 -1.50 17.81 21.08
CA GLY A 437 -2.14 17.62 22.39
C GLY A 437 -1.69 18.66 23.42
N GLN A 438 -0.39 18.93 23.49
CA GLN A 438 0.19 19.97 24.35
C GLN A 438 -0.31 21.37 23.97
N ALA A 439 -0.31 21.70 22.67
CA ALA A 439 -0.84 22.97 22.17
C ALA A 439 -2.31 23.17 22.56
N LYS A 440 -3.15 22.14 22.40
CA LYS A 440 -4.56 22.17 22.84
C LYS A 440 -4.71 22.40 24.35
N ALA A 441 -3.87 21.78 25.18
CA ALA A 441 -3.89 22.01 26.63
C ALA A 441 -3.54 23.47 26.97
N THR A 442 -2.46 24.02 26.40
CA THR A 442 -2.08 25.43 26.62
C THR A 442 -3.09 26.44 26.05
N LEU A 443 -3.88 26.06 25.05
CA LEU A 443 -4.97 26.89 24.55
C LEU A 443 -6.15 26.90 25.52
N ALA A 444 -6.51 25.74 26.09
CA ALA A 444 -7.57 25.61 27.08
C ALA A 444 -7.27 26.38 28.38
N GLU A 445 -6.00 26.33 28.83
CA GLU A 445 -5.47 27.12 29.94
C GLU A 445 -5.62 28.63 29.67
N ARG A 446 -5.19 29.11 28.49
CA ARG A 446 -5.34 30.52 28.11
C ARG A 446 -6.79 30.97 27.95
N THR A 447 -7.72 30.09 27.58
CA THR A 447 -9.14 30.45 27.55
C THR A 447 -9.71 30.67 28.95
N SER A 448 -9.38 29.83 29.95
CA SER A 448 -9.86 30.04 31.32
C SER A 448 -9.18 31.24 32.01
N GLU A 449 -7.91 31.53 31.69
CA GLU A 449 -7.27 32.80 32.04
C GLU A 449 -8.04 34.00 31.44
N SER A 450 -8.42 33.93 30.15
CA SER A 450 -9.15 35.00 29.46
C SER A 450 -10.57 35.20 30.03
N GLU A 451 -11.26 34.14 30.41
CA GLU A 451 -12.57 34.18 31.08
C GLU A 451 -12.45 34.83 32.46
N THR A 452 -11.42 34.44 33.23
CA THR A 452 -11.10 35.05 34.54
C THR A 452 -10.81 36.56 34.40
N ILE A 453 -10.05 36.96 33.39
CA ILE A 453 -9.76 38.37 33.09
C ILE A 453 -11.04 39.14 32.69
N ALA A 454 -11.98 38.51 31.99
CA ALA A 454 -13.27 39.13 31.64
C ALA A 454 -14.13 39.38 32.88
N ILE A 455 -14.22 38.41 33.80
CA ILE A 455 -14.93 38.54 35.08
C ILE A 455 -14.34 39.67 35.93
N LEU A 456 -13.00 39.71 36.06
CA LEU A 456 -12.31 40.76 36.83
C LEU A 456 -12.52 42.16 36.24
N ARG A 457 -12.60 42.30 34.91
CA ARG A 457 -12.93 43.58 34.26
C ARG A 457 -14.36 44.01 34.58
N ALA A 458 -15.34 43.12 34.47
CA ALA A 458 -16.73 43.41 34.82
C ALA A 458 -16.86 43.83 36.30
N GLN A 459 -16.15 43.17 37.23
CA GLN A 459 -16.12 43.55 38.65
C GLN A 459 -15.54 44.97 38.86
N VAL A 460 -14.47 45.33 38.14
CA VAL A 460 -13.89 46.69 38.20
C VAL A 460 -14.86 47.73 37.62
N GLU A 461 -15.58 47.41 36.54
CA GLU A 461 -16.60 48.30 35.96
C GLU A 461 -17.78 48.54 36.91
N VAL A 462 -18.25 47.50 37.61
CA VAL A 462 -19.28 47.61 38.66
C VAL A 462 -18.81 48.50 39.80
N TYR A 463 -17.63 48.25 40.38
CA TYR A 463 -17.11 49.10 41.48
C TYR A 463 -16.86 50.56 41.05
N GLN A 464 -16.49 50.81 39.79
CA GLN A 464 -16.44 52.19 39.26
C GLN A 464 -17.84 52.81 39.12
N GLY A 465 -18.87 52.02 38.79
CA GLY A 465 -20.28 52.41 38.85
C GLY A 465 -20.69 52.82 40.25
N ASP A 466 -20.54 51.91 41.22
CA ASP A 466 -20.90 52.12 42.63
C ASP A 466 -20.18 53.33 43.23
N PHE A 467 -18.88 53.49 42.96
CA PHE A 467 -18.10 54.64 43.46
C PHE A 467 -18.57 55.98 42.87
N ARG A 468 -19.03 56.01 41.61
CA ARG A 468 -19.65 57.20 41.00
C ARG A 468 -21.00 57.51 41.64
N ALA A 469 -21.87 56.50 41.79
CA ALA A 469 -23.18 56.67 42.41
C ALA A 469 -23.10 57.13 43.88
N GLU A 470 -22.22 56.53 44.69
CA GLU A 470 -21.95 56.94 46.08
C GLU A 470 -21.37 58.36 46.15
N ARG A 471 -20.53 58.75 45.18
CA ARG A 471 -20.02 60.12 45.09
C ARG A 471 -21.12 61.12 44.75
N GLU A 472 -21.93 60.84 43.74
CA GLU A 472 -23.05 61.69 43.33
C GLU A 472 -24.08 61.84 44.46
N ALA A 473 -24.39 60.75 45.18
CA ALA A 473 -25.24 60.78 46.37
C ALA A 473 -24.65 61.65 47.49
N ARG A 474 -23.34 61.57 47.75
CA ARG A 474 -22.66 62.44 48.73
C ARG A 474 -22.64 63.91 48.31
N GLU A 475 -22.45 64.21 47.03
CA GLU A 475 -22.46 65.59 46.52
C GLU A 475 -23.88 66.19 46.53
N ALA A 476 -24.92 65.38 46.25
CA ALA A 476 -26.32 65.75 46.43
C ALA A 476 -26.66 66.03 47.91
N LEU A 477 -26.33 65.10 48.83
CA LEU A 477 -26.54 65.27 50.27
C LEU A 477 -25.77 66.48 50.84
N ALA A 478 -24.56 66.76 50.35
CA ALA A 478 -23.80 67.94 50.73
C ALA A 478 -24.47 69.24 50.26
N THR A 479 -25.07 69.22 49.06
CA THR A 479 -25.81 70.34 48.47
C THR A 479 -27.10 70.62 49.24
N ASP A 480 -27.92 69.58 49.51
CA ASP A 480 -29.16 69.73 50.26
C ASP A 480 -28.92 70.16 51.71
N ARG A 481 -27.83 69.69 52.33
CA ARG A 481 -27.40 70.18 53.64
C ARG A 481 -27.07 71.67 53.65
N GLU A 482 -26.56 72.25 52.56
CA GLU A 482 -26.32 73.70 52.51
C GLU A 482 -27.61 74.48 52.19
N LYS A 483 -28.50 73.97 51.33
CA LYS A 483 -29.86 74.54 51.15
C LYS A 483 -30.58 74.67 52.50
N LEU A 484 -30.61 73.59 53.29
CA LEU A 484 -31.23 73.58 54.63
C LEU A 484 -30.55 74.55 55.61
N ARG A 485 -29.25 74.83 55.46
CA ARG A 485 -28.56 75.87 56.23
C ARG A 485 -28.95 77.28 55.78
N ASP A 486 -29.10 77.52 54.49
CA ASP A 486 -29.56 78.81 53.97
C ASP A 486 -31.03 79.08 54.29
N GLU A 487 -31.90 78.07 54.23
CA GLU A 487 -33.28 78.15 54.73
C GLU A 487 -33.31 78.46 56.23
N LEU A 488 -32.46 77.81 57.04
CA LEU A 488 -32.34 78.11 58.47
C LEU A 488 -31.83 79.54 58.73
N ARG A 489 -30.81 80.00 57.98
CA ARG A 489 -30.30 81.40 58.04
C ARG A 489 -31.40 82.41 57.68
N GLN A 490 -32.20 82.12 56.65
CA GLN A 490 -33.32 82.97 56.23
C GLN A 490 -34.44 82.99 57.27
N LEU A 491 -34.83 81.84 57.83
CA LEU A 491 -35.84 81.74 58.89
C LEU A 491 -35.38 82.43 60.18
N GLN A 492 -34.10 82.31 60.54
CA GLN A 492 -33.50 83.05 61.66
C GLN A 492 -33.56 84.56 61.41
N THR A 493 -33.13 85.02 60.23
CA THR A 493 -33.16 86.44 59.84
C THR A 493 -34.59 86.99 59.88
N ARG A 494 -35.57 86.24 59.37
CA ARG A 494 -36.99 86.62 59.42
C ARG A 494 -37.55 86.64 60.84
N ASN A 495 -37.15 85.72 61.71
CA ASN A 495 -37.52 85.76 63.13
C ASN A 495 -36.93 87.00 63.82
N THR A 496 -35.66 87.35 63.57
CA THR A 496 -35.06 88.58 64.09
C THR A 496 -35.83 89.80 63.61
N GLN A 497 -36.14 89.91 62.31
CA GLN A 497 -36.96 90.99 61.76
C GLN A 497 -38.35 91.08 62.42
N LEU A 498 -39.03 89.96 62.65
CA LEU A 498 -40.34 89.95 63.32
C LEU A 498 -40.24 90.31 64.82
N VAL A 499 -39.15 89.98 65.49
CA VAL A 499 -38.86 90.42 66.87
C VAL A 499 -38.57 91.92 66.91
N ASP A 500 -37.76 92.44 65.99
CA ASP A 500 -37.50 93.88 65.83
C ASP A 500 -38.78 94.65 65.52
N GLU A 501 -39.63 94.14 64.62
CA GLU A 501 -40.96 94.69 64.35
C GLU A 501 -41.82 94.70 65.62
N LEU A 502 -41.95 93.57 66.32
CA LEU A 502 -42.71 93.49 67.58
C LEU A 502 -42.16 94.43 68.66
N GLU A 503 -40.83 94.61 68.76
CA GLU A 503 -40.22 95.60 69.64
C GLU A 503 -40.58 97.03 69.22
N THR A 504 -40.55 97.38 67.94
CA THR A 504 -40.96 98.73 67.49
C THR A 504 -42.46 98.98 67.69
N TYR A 505 -43.31 97.94 67.56
CA TYR A 505 -44.73 98.00 67.92
C TYR A 505 -44.93 98.18 69.42
N GLN A 506 -44.22 97.44 70.27
CA GLN A 506 -44.26 97.62 71.72
C GLN A 506 -43.77 99.02 72.13
N ARG A 507 -42.65 99.50 71.58
CA ARG A 507 -42.12 100.86 71.80
C ARG A 507 -43.10 101.95 71.32
N ARG A 508 -43.90 101.69 70.27
CA ARG A 508 -45.02 102.58 69.86
C ARG A 508 -46.18 102.56 70.86
N ASN A 509 -46.64 101.39 71.29
CA ASN A 509 -47.76 101.26 72.23
C ASN A 509 -47.42 101.83 73.62
N PHE A 510 -46.23 101.56 74.15
CA PHE A 510 -45.80 102.08 75.46
C PHE A 510 -45.64 103.60 75.50
N ASN A 511 -45.51 104.26 74.34
CA ASN A 511 -45.56 105.73 74.25
C ASN A 511 -46.98 106.32 74.21
N GLN A 512 -48.04 105.49 74.30
CA GLN A 512 -49.45 105.94 74.38
C GLN A 512 -50.28 105.16 75.42
N GLY A 513 -49.78 105.03 76.65
CA GLY A 513 -50.61 104.52 77.76
C GLY A 513 -49.86 104.32 79.08
N PRO A 514 -50.14 105.14 80.13
CA PRO A 514 -49.58 104.93 81.46
C PRO A 514 -50.49 104.05 82.35
N GLY A 515 -49.93 103.02 82.99
CA GLY A 515 -50.50 102.47 84.24
C GLY A 515 -50.50 100.95 84.40
N HIS A 516 -49.83 100.48 85.47
CA HIS A 516 -49.93 99.15 86.10
C HIS A 516 -49.59 97.90 85.25
N GLY A 517 -49.20 96.77 85.86
CA GLY A 517 -48.89 96.51 87.28
C GLY A 517 -49.16 95.06 87.70
N SER A 518 -48.41 94.57 88.71
CA SER A 518 -48.36 93.18 89.20
C SER A 518 -47.80 92.15 88.20
N ARG A 519 -46.93 91.17 88.54
CA ARG A 519 -46.67 90.40 89.79
C ARG A 519 -47.63 89.22 90.00
N GLY A 520 -47.21 88.05 89.54
CA GLY A 520 -47.77 86.73 89.82
C GLY A 520 -46.64 85.69 89.80
N ALA A 521 -46.83 84.55 90.45
CA ALA A 521 -45.81 83.50 90.62
C ALA A 521 -46.44 82.09 90.60
N SER A 522 -45.61 81.07 90.89
CA SER A 522 -45.85 79.62 90.78
C SER A 522 -45.84 79.08 89.33
N GLU A 523 -45.22 77.94 88.95
CA GLU A 523 -44.76 76.69 89.62
C GLU A 523 -45.66 75.47 89.32
N GLU A 524 -45.07 74.26 89.34
CA GLU A 524 -45.67 72.93 89.05
C GLU A 524 -46.03 72.58 87.57
N ARG A 525 -46.02 71.31 87.09
CA ARG A 525 -45.21 70.09 87.42
C ARG A 525 -45.49 68.94 86.41
N SER A 526 -44.67 67.88 86.47
CA SER A 526 -44.99 66.46 86.13
C SER A 526 -44.96 65.95 84.67
N GLY A 527 -44.57 64.67 84.50
CA GLY A 527 -44.62 63.88 83.25
C GLY A 527 -43.24 63.66 82.60
N LEU A 528 -42.29 62.91 83.14
CA LEU A 528 -42.32 61.47 83.47
C LEU A 528 -42.82 60.55 82.34
N SER A 529 -41.88 60.00 81.57
CA SER A 529 -41.78 58.54 81.40
C SER A 529 -40.36 58.16 80.99
N ALA A 530 -39.86 57.02 81.48
CA ALA A 530 -38.55 56.47 81.14
C ALA A 530 -38.70 55.02 80.69
N VAL A 531 -38.00 54.64 79.61
CA VAL A 531 -37.93 53.24 79.16
C VAL A 531 -36.46 52.83 78.98
N ALA A 532 -36.20 51.61 79.44
CA ALA A 532 -34.94 50.92 79.63
C ALA A 532 -33.76 51.22 78.67
N ALA A 533 -32.60 51.24 79.33
CA ALA A 533 -31.27 50.91 78.83
C ALA A 533 -31.21 49.85 77.71
N ALA A 534 -30.36 50.12 76.71
CA ALA A 534 -29.85 49.14 75.74
C ALA A 534 -28.35 49.35 75.46
N ALA A 535 -27.55 49.57 76.50
CA ALA A 535 -26.11 49.75 76.39
C ALA A 535 -25.37 48.40 76.37
N SER A 536 -25.49 47.65 75.26
CA SER A 536 -24.77 46.40 75.04
C SER A 536 -24.34 46.25 73.58
N ALA A 537 -23.03 46.04 73.40
CA ALA A 537 -22.38 45.43 72.24
C ALA A 537 -23.03 45.66 70.86
N ALA A 538 -22.75 46.81 70.24
CA ALA A 538 -22.73 46.90 68.78
C ALA A 538 -21.55 46.06 68.26
N GLN A 539 -21.73 44.74 68.12
CA GLN A 539 -20.79 43.92 67.36
C GLN A 539 -20.82 44.38 65.90
N PRO A 540 -19.65 44.51 65.23
CA PRO A 540 -19.64 44.62 63.79
C PRO A 540 -20.14 43.28 63.22
N LEU A 541 -21.33 43.28 62.62
CA LEU A 541 -21.75 42.18 61.75
C LEU A 541 -20.79 42.19 60.55
N SER A 542 -19.83 41.26 60.54
CA SER A 542 -18.85 41.21 59.45
C SER A 542 -19.55 40.82 58.14
N ALA A 543 -19.09 41.40 57.04
CA ALA A 543 -19.72 41.20 55.73
C ALA A 543 -19.58 39.75 55.23
N ASP A 544 -18.65 38.98 55.81
CA ASP A 544 -18.27 37.63 55.37
C ASP A 544 -19.43 36.64 55.48
N SER A 545 -20.25 36.72 56.53
CA SER A 545 -21.34 35.76 56.79
C SER A 545 -22.55 35.91 55.86
N LEU A 546 -22.59 36.95 55.02
CA LEU A 546 -23.63 37.14 53.99
C LEU A 546 -23.26 36.49 52.65
N TRP A 547 -21.97 36.42 52.31
CA TRP A 547 -21.49 35.79 51.07
C TRP A 547 -21.60 34.26 51.11
N GLU A 548 -21.30 33.66 52.27
CA GLU A 548 -21.31 32.20 52.46
C GLU A 548 -22.70 31.55 52.24
N LYS A 549 -23.79 32.33 52.34
CA LYS A 549 -25.16 31.88 52.04
C LYS A 549 -25.61 32.08 50.58
N LEU A 550 -24.82 32.78 49.77
CA LEU A 550 -25.06 32.91 48.32
C LEU A 550 -24.19 31.94 47.51
N SER A 551 -23.06 31.49 48.04
CA SER A 551 -22.15 30.55 47.37
C SER A 551 -22.62 29.07 47.33
N ILE A 552 -23.82 28.75 47.80
CA ILE A 552 -24.32 27.35 47.93
C ILE A 552 -25.51 27.05 46.98
N SER A 553 -26.02 28.07 46.27
CA SER A 553 -27.24 27.95 45.44
C SER A 553 -27.03 28.11 43.92
N SER A 554 -25.80 28.31 43.44
CA SER A 554 -25.53 28.58 42.02
C SER A 554 -25.19 27.35 41.16
N ASP A 555 -24.58 26.30 41.73
CA ASP A 555 -24.04 25.14 40.99
C ASP A 555 -25.09 24.08 40.59
N LYS A 556 -26.37 24.45 40.48
CA LYS A 556 -27.47 23.51 40.15
C LYS A 556 -28.44 24.02 39.09
N LYS A 557 -28.00 24.91 38.20
CA LYS A 557 -28.86 25.41 37.11
C LYS A 557 -28.22 25.69 35.74
N GLU A 558 -27.03 25.14 35.48
CA GLU A 558 -26.40 25.18 34.14
C GLU A 558 -26.28 23.81 33.44
N GLU A 559 -26.75 22.71 34.06
CA GLU A 559 -26.82 21.40 33.38
C GLU A 559 -28.03 21.31 32.41
N GLU A 560 -29.18 21.89 32.76
CA GLU A 560 -30.43 21.88 31.94
C GLU A 560 -30.37 22.73 30.66
N LYS A 561 -29.19 23.11 30.16
CA LYS A 561 -29.05 23.91 28.93
C LYS A 561 -27.97 23.45 27.94
N LYS A 562 -27.55 22.19 28.04
CA LYS A 562 -26.65 21.53 27.07
C LYS A 562 -27.31 20.40 26.24
N GLU A 563 -28.63 20.21 26.35
CA GLU A 563 -29.34 19.19 25.57
C GLU A 563 -29.57 19.60 24.09
N GLU A 564 -29.69 20.90 23.77
CA GLU A 564 -29.95 21.38 22.39
C GLU A 564 -28.73 21.37 21.44
N GLN A 565 -27.79 20.43 21.61
CA GLN A 565 -26.87 20.06 20.53
C GLN A 565 -26.20 18.68 20.65
N GLN A 566 -26.78 17.73 21.40
CA GLN A 566 -26.50 16.33 21.10
C GLN A 566 -27.17 15.95 19.78
N LEU A 567 -26.41 16.08 18.69
CA LEU A 567 -26.66 15.30 17.48
C LEU A 567 -26.57 13.82 17.89
N ASP A 568 -27.66 13.07 17.71
CA ASP A 568 -27.66 11.62 17.92
C ASP A 568 -26.64 10.98 16.97
N GLU A 569 -25.43 10.68 17.48
CA GLU A 569 -24.34 10.06 16.69
C GLU A 569 -24.71 8.65 16.18
N ASN A 570 -25.84 8.10 16.63
CA ASN A 570 -26.42 6.83 16.21
C ASN A 570 -27.57 6.95 15.17
N LEU A 571 -27.90 8.15 14.69
CA LEU A 571 -28.83 8.33 13.56
C LEU A 571 -28.13 8.17 12.22
N PHE A 572 -28.55 7.16 11.45
CA PHE A 572 -28.11 6.93 10.08
C PHE A 572 -29.09 7.58 9.08
N TYR A 573 -28.59 8.24 8.04
CA TYR A 573 -29.42 9.01 7.09
C TYR A 573 -29.42 8.39 5.68
N CYS A 574 -30.58 8.39 5.01
CA CYS A 574 -30.73 7.93 3.64
C CYS A 574 -30.22 8.99 2.64
N PRO A 575 -29.19 8.70 1.81
CA PRO A 575 -28.59 9.71 0.94
C PRO A 575 -29.52 10.21 -0.19
N LYS A 576 -30.58 9.46 -0.54
CA LYS A 576 -31.53 9.85 -1.61
C LYS A 576 -32.69 10.75 -1.12
N CYS A 577 -33.20 10.56 0.11
CA CYS A 577 -34.34 11.33 0.63
C CYS A 577 -34.15 11.93 2.04
N ASN A 578 -32.95 11.82 2.60
CA ASN A 578 -32.52 12.37 3.90
C ASN A 578 -33.34 11.93 5.14
N LYS A 579 -34.11 10.84 5.05
CA LYS A 579 -34.79 10.23 6.21
C LYS A 579 -33.76 9.61 7.17
N SER A 580 -33.99 9.80 8.47
CA SER A 580 -33.14 9.33 9.57
C SER A 580 -33.63 8.02 10.21
N PHE A 581 -32.72 7.14 10.61
CA PHE A 581 -33.00 5.83 11.18
C PHE A 581 -32.09 5.57 12.39
N THR A 582 -32.64 5.04 13.48
CA THR A 582 -31.89 4.72 14.72
C THR A 582 -31.09 3.41 14.65
N GLN A 583 -31.18 2.68 13.54
CA GLN A 583 -30.49 1.42 13.31
C GLN A 583 -30.14 1.26 11.82
N TYR A 584 -29.02 0.60 11.52
CA TYR A 584 -28.53 0.42 10.16
C TYR A 584 -29.47 -0.43 9.27
N ARG A 585 -30.07 -1.50 9.79
CA ARG A 585 -30.91 -2.41 8.99
C ARG A 585 -32.20 -1.76 8.45
N PRO A 586 -32.99 -0.99 9.24
CA PRO A 586 -34.08 -0.18 8.70
C PRO A 586 -33.63 0.84 7.64
N LEU A 587 -32.44 1.43 7.77
CA LEU A 587 -31.88 2.28 6.71
C LEU A 587 -31.61 1.46 5.44
N GLU A 588 -30.96 0.30 5.53
CA GLU A 588 -30.61 -0.55 4.39
C GLU A 588 -31.86 -1.04 3.64
N GLU A 589 -32.88 -1.52 4.35
CA GLU A 589 -34.18 -1.91 3.78
C GLU A 589 -34.93 -0.73 3.14
N HIS A 590 -34.72 0.49 3.63
CA HIS A 590 -35.29 1.70 3.05
C HIS A 590 -34.49 2.21 1.85
N VAL A 591 -33.16 2.23 1.89
CA VAL A 591 -32.29 2.71 0.81
C VAL A 591 -32.54 1.91 -0.46
N ASN A 592 -32.65 0.57 -0.35
CA ASN A 592 -32.96 -0.29 -1.50
C ASN A 592 -34.28 0.14 -2.15
N ARG A 593 -35.40 0.17 -1.40
CA ARG A 593 -36.70 0.64 -1.94
C ARG A 593 -36.65 2.07 -2.46
N CYS A 594 -35.93 2.96 -1.78
CA CYS A 594 -35.82 4.36 -2.19
C CYS A 594 -35.07 4.50 -3.50
N LEU A 595 -34.09 3.63 -3.80
CA LEU A 595 -33.40 3.54 -5.08
C LEU A 595 -34.28 2.90 -6.16
N ASP A 596 -35.11 1.92 -5.81
CA ASP A 596 -36.02 1.23 -6.74
C ASP A 596 -37.26 2.08 -7.16
N GLU A 597 -37.61 3.12 -6.40
CA GLU A 597 -38.74 4.04 -6.68
C GLU A 597 -38.36 5.22 -7.62
N ASP A 598 -37.77 4.94 -8.79
CA ASP A 598 -37.52 5.91 -9.91
C ASP A 598 -38.28 5.52 -11.21
#